data_AF-E1R427-F1
#
_entry.id   AF-E1R427-F1
#
_cell.length_a   1.000
_cell.length_b   1.000
_cell.length_c   1.000
_cell.angle_alpha   90.00
_cell.angle_beta   90.00
_cell.angle_gamma   90.00
#
_symmetry.space_group_name_H-M   'P 1'
#
loop_
_entity.id
_entity.type
_entity.pdbx_description
1 polymer ?
#
loop_
_entity_poly.entity_id
_entity_poly.type
_entity_poly.pdbx_seq_one_letter_code
_entity_poly.pdbx_strand_id
1 'polypeptide(L)'
;MTSFGRMLDTDRILIIKADRLIDKKELLSLLCERISKAWDIVGSEQLLTLVHKREETFSTRLGPMLAVPHAVIPGGEENRMAAAVIPNGVEWDSDTDHPVRLVFLLVGGQEDHLKLLSELAAALQDETFLLRLTTATSPKAFLSVFRRRDEGPVHPFVHRHRDLSAAIFEQALRLRDAVDGARIILHADALGDGEYIDELIRGKNVLVVSGGETLFDASFLERYRPIIMPFRGIRRSIHVQFILLYLLGRGVIGEDDLIVNAYGKPGSGFLDSIRLSHLKRELNLPFSSQSGAFPTDLELSTFARVLQLASQLAAEGREGKPVGTLFVVGDQAGVYPYTRQMIVNPFHGYADSDKNILDPSIEETVKEYAKIDGAFIIRGDGTILSAGTFLSGQPTADEMQSGLGARHAAAQGITAVSKALAIAISESTRKVTVFQSGRRVMEL
;
A
#
# COMPACT_ATOMS: atom_id res chain seq x y z
N MET A 1 -1.65 8.25 -17.35
CA MET A 1 -0.18 7.96 -17.29
C MET A 1 0.32 8.02 -15.85
N THR A 2 0.90 6.92 -15.35
CA THR A 2 1.25 6.73 -13.94
C THR A 2 2.34 7.67 -13.39
N SER A 3 2.38 7.91 -12.07
CA SER A 3 3.41 8.75 -11.41
C SER A 3 4.82 8.31 -11.87
N PHE A 4 5.09 7.00 -11.84
CA PHE A 4 6.32 6.38 -12.36
C PHE A 4 6.42 6.33 -13.89
N GLY A 5 5.30 6.20 -14.61
CA GLY A 5 5.30 6.26 -16.08
C GLY A 5 5.72 7.63 -16.61
N ARG A 6 5.43 8.72 -15.86
CA ARG A 6 5.91 10.08 -16.16
C ARG A 6 7.40 10.27 -15.87
N MET A 7 7.97 9.46 -14.98
CA MET A 7 9.40 9.49 -14.64
C MET A 7 10.27 8.68 -15.62
N LEU A 8 9.63 7.84 -16.45
CA LEU A 8 10.28 7.03 -17.46
C LEU A 8 10.10 7.65 -18.86
N ASP A 9 11.20 7.76 -19.58
CA ASP A 9 11.21 8.03 -21.01
C ASP A 9 11.97 6.91 -21.74
N THR A 10 12.07 7.01 -23.06
CA THR A 10 12.76 5.98 -23.86
C THR A 10 14.24 5.86 -23.53
N ASP A 11 14.86 6.90 -22.98
CA ASP A 11 16.30 6.91 -22.66
C ASP A 11 16.58 6.26 -21.30
N ARG A 12 15.60 6.22 -20.41
CA ARG A 12 15.69 5.53 -19.10
C ARG A 12 15.19 4.08 -19.11
N ILE A 13 14.89 3.52 -20.29
CA ILE A 13 14.44 2.13 -20.43
C ILE A 13 15.46 1.31 -21.23
N LEU A 14 15.92 0.22 -20.64
CA LEU A 14 16.80 -0.76 -21.26
C LEU A 14 16.02 -2.02 -21.63
N ILE A 15 16.12 -2.44 -22.88
CA ILE A 15 15.67 -3.77 -23.31
C ILE A 15 16.93 -4.56 -23.62
N ILE A 16 17.28 -5.51 -22.74
CA ILE A 16 18.42 -6.39 -22.95
C ILE A 16 18.06 -7.37 -24.06
N LYS A 17 18.96 -7.54 -25.03
CA LYS A 17 18.75 -8.51 -26.11
C LYS A 17 18.81 -9.92 -25.54
N ALA A 18 17.97 -10.82 -26.07
CA ALA A 18 17.89 -12.19 -25.61
C ALA A 18 19.19 -13.01 -25.83
N ASP A 19 20.14 -12.53 -26.62
CA ASP A 19 21.46 -13.15 -26.81
C ASP A 19 22.55 -12.55 -25.91
N ARG A 20 22.25 -11.48 -25.17
CA ARG A 20 23.20 -10.83 -24.27
C ARG A 20 23.06 -11.39 -22.85
N LEU A 21 24.13 -12.00 -22.36
CA LEU A 21 24.30 -12.28 -20.95
C LEU A 21 24.65 -10.98 -20.22
N ILE A 22 24.02 -10.76 -19.07
CA ILE A 22 24.27 -9.61 -18.21
C ILE A 22 24.14 -10.06 -16.76
N ASP A 23 25.06 -9.64 -15.89
CA ASP A 23 24.98 -9.91 -14.47
C ASP A 23 24.34 -8.73 -13.70
N LYS A 24 24.03 -8.97 -12.42
CA LYS A 24 23.39 -7.96 -11.54
C LYS A 24 24.22 -6.67 -11.45
N LYS A 25 25.56 -6.78 -11.37
CA LYS A 25 26.44 -5.62 -11.19
C LYS A 25 26.49 -4.76 -12.45
N GLU A 26 26.66 -5.39 -13.62
CA GLU A 26 26.62 -4.72 -14.91
C GLU A 26 25.25 -4.07 -15.15
N LEU A 27 24.16 -4.78 -14.84
CA LEU A 27 22.80 -4.25 -14.98
C LEU A 27 22.56 -3.00 -14.12
N LEU A 28 22.94 -3.04 -12.84
CA LEU A 28 22.82 -1.89 -11.94
C LEU A 28 23.69 -0.71 -12.41
N SER A 29 24.90 -0.96 -12.90
CA SER A 29 25.76 0.07 -13.47
C SER A 29 25.11 0.78 -14.66
N LEU A 30 24.57 0.01 -15.62
CA LEU A 30 23.88 0.56 -16.80
C LEU A 30 22.65 1.39 -16.41
N LEU A 31 21.87 0.94 -15.43
CA LEU A 31 20.71 1.68 -14.93
C LEU A 31 21.13 2.99 -14.25
N CYS A 32 22.20 2.96 -13.44
CA CYS A 32 22.75 4.16 -12.80
C CYS A 32 23.27 5.18 -13.83
N GLU A 33 23.95 4.72 -14.88
CA GLU A 33 24.39 5.58 -15.99
C GLU A 33 23.23 6.24 -16.73
N ARG A 34 22.10 5.54 -16.93
CA ARG A 34 20.91 6.15 -17.56
C ARG A 34 20.32 7.26 -16.70
N ILE A 35 20.29 7.08 -15.38
CA ILE A 35 19.79 8.09 -14.46
C ILE A 35 20.72 9.30 -14.42
N SER A 36 22.04 9.08 -14.25
CA SER A 36 23.01 10.17 -14.13
C SER A 36 23.12 10.99 -15.41
N LYS A 37 22.97 10.40 -16.60
CA LYS A 37 22.96 11.14 -17.88
C LYS A 37 21.86 12.19 -17.97
N ALA A 38 20.78 12.00 -17.23
CA ALA A 38 19.66 12.93 -17.20
C ALA A 38 19.54 13.67 -15.87
N TRP A 39 20.56 13.59 -15.00
CA TRP A 39 20.55 14.19 -13.68
C TRP A 39 21.94 14.67 -13.26
N ASP A 40 22.13 15.99 -13.25
CA ASP A 40 23.43 16.64 -12.98
C ASP A 40 23.87 16.62 -11.50
N ILE A 41 23.06 16.10 -10.57
CA ILE A 41 23.32 16.20 -9.12
C ILE A 41 24.28 15.10 -8.64
N VAL A 42 24.22 13.89 -9.20
CA VAL A 42 24.99 12.72 -8.73
C VAL A 42 25.55 11.93 -9.90
N GLY A 43 26.86 11.68 -9.87
CA GLY A 43 27.55 10.82 -10.85
C GLY A 43 27.16 9.35 -10.73
N SER A 44 27.25 8.60 -11.84
CA SER A 44 26.85 7.19 -11.91
C SER A 44 27.55 6.29 -10.87
N GLU A 45 28.83 6.51 -10.58
CA GLU A 45 29.61 5.73 -9.61
C GLU A 45 29.11 5.93 -8.16
N GLN A 46 28.84 7.19 -7.78
CA GLN A 46 28.31 7.51 -6.47
C GLN A 46 26.90 6.94 -6.30
N LEU A 47 26.08 7.02 -7.36
CA LEU A 47 24.75 6.42 -7.38
C LEU A 47 24.80 4.90 -7.20
N LEU A 48 25.66 4.24 -7.96
CA LEU A 48 25.86 2.79 -7.90
C LEU A 48 26.32 2.35 -6.51
N THR A 49 27.19 3.14 -5.86
CA THR A 49 27.65 2.88 -4.49
C THR A 49 26.49 2.92 -3.48
N LEU A 50 25.60 3.92 -3.58
CA LEU A 50 24.44 4.04 -2.69
C LEU A 50 23.44 2.90 -2.91
N VAL A 51 23.18 2.54 -4.16
CA VAL A 51 22.29 1.43 -4.52
C VAL A 51 22.85 0.10 -4.02
N HIS A 52 24.14 -0.16 -4.20
CA HIS A 52 24.78 -1.37 -3.66
C HIS A 52 24.71 -1.44 -2.15
N LYS A 53 24.96 -0.33 -1.44
CA LYS A 53 24.85 -0.30 0.01
C LYS A 53 23.44 -0.66 0.49
N ARG A 54 22.39 -0.20 -0.21
CA ARG A 54 21.00 -0.57 0.11
C ARG A 54 20.70 -2.03 -0.20
N GLU A 55 21.20 -2.53 -1.32
CA GLU A 55 21.05 -3.92 -1.77
C GLU A 55 21.75 -4.92 -0.83
N GLU A 56 22.91 -4.55 -0.28
CA GLU A 56 23.66 -5.34 0.70
C GLU A 56 22.94 -5.44 2.06
N THR A 57 22.07 -4.47 2.37
CA THR A 57 21.32 -4.45 3.62
C THR A 57 20.17 -5.46 3.59
N PHE A 58 19.36 -5.42 2.53
CA PHE A 58 18.33 -6.41 2.23
C PHE A 58 18.15 -6.49 0.72
N SER A 59 17.81 -7.69 0.23
CA SER A 59 17.40 -7.90 -1.15
C SER A 59 16.29 -6.92 -1.54
N THR A 60 16.43 -6.28 -2.70
CA THR A 60 15.35 -5.45 -3.28
C THR A 60 14.46 -6.24 -4.22
N ARG A 61 14.63 -7.56 -4.25
CA ARG A 61 13.77 -8.45 -5.00
C ARG A 61 12.41 -8.57 -4.32
N LEU A 62 11.35 -8.33 -5.08
CA LEU A 62 9.97 -8.33 -4.56
C LEU A 62 9.19 -9.60 -4.88
N GLY A 63 9.70 -10.43 -5.80
CA GLY A 63 9.06 -11.67 -6.18
C GLY A 63 9.70 -12.34 -7.40
N PRO A 64 9.03 -13.35 -7.98
CA PRO A 64 9.48 -13.97 -9.22
C PRO A 64 9.58 -12.89 -10.32
N MET A 65 10.69 -12.88 -11.06
CA MET A 65 10.93 -11.98 -12.19
C MET A 65 11.13 -10.49 -11.86
N LEU A 66 10.99 -10.01 -10.61
CA LEU A 66 11.01 -8.57 -10.30
C LEU A 66 11.99 -8.18 -9.19
N ALA A 67 12.79 -7.14 -9.45
CA ALA A 67 13.51 -6.39 -8.43
C ALA A 67 13.30 -4.88 -8.54
N VAL A 68 13.31 -4.19 -7.40
CA VAL A 68 13.18 -2.72 -7.33
C VAL A 68 14.34 -2.13 -6.50
N PRO A 69 15.58 -2.15 -7.03
CA PRO A 69 16.71 -1.47 -6.42
C PRO A 69 16.39 -0.02 -6.17
N HIS A 70 16.75 0.49 -5.01
CA HIS A 70 16.46 1.87 -4.66
C HIS A 70 17.50 2.49 -3.74
N ALA A 71 17.59 3.81 -3.76
CA ALA A 71 18.48 4.55 -2.86
C ALA A 71 17.97 5.97 -2.62
N VAL A 72 18.03 6.40 -1.36
CA VAL A 72 17.84 7.81 -0.98
C VAL A 72 19.17 8.55 -1.17
N ILE A 73 19.11 9.69 -1.86
CA ILE A 73 20.23 10.55 -2.16
C ILE A 73 20.21 11.76 -1.22
N PRO A 74 21.27 11.97 -0.42
CA PRO A 74 21.40 13.18 0.40
C PRO A 74 21.37 14.45 -0.47
N GLY A 75 20.43 15.36 -0.19
CA GLY A 75 20.26 16.59 -0.96
C GLY A 75 19.57 16.43 -2.31
N GLY A 76 19.02 15.25 -2.63
CA GLY A 76 18.15 15.07 -3.78
C GLY A 76 16.79 15.71 -3.54
N GLU A 77 16.31 16.51 -4.48
CA GLU A 77 14.97 17.14 -4.40
C GLU A 77 13.91 16.36 -5.19
N GLU A 78 14.30 15.62 -6.23
CA GLU A 78 13.38 14.91 -7.12
C GLU A 78 13.71 13.42 -7.23
N ASN A 79 12.65 12.60 -7.32
CA ASN A 79 12.79 11.18 -7.61
C ASN A 79 13.03 10.95 -9.12
N ARG A 80 13.82 9.91 -9.43
CA ARG A 80 14.18 9.47 -10.79
C ARG A 80 14.08 7.95 -10.87
N MET A 81 13.63 7.47 -12.02
CA MET A 81 13.45 6.04 -12.25
C MET A 81 14.10 5.60 -13.57
N ALA A 82 14.68 4.42 -13.58
CA ALA A 82 15.06 3.69 -14.77
C ALA A 82 14.52 2.26 -14.73
N ALA A 83 14.34 1.63 -15.89
CA ALA A 83 13.82 0.28 -15.98
C ALA A 83 14.66 -0.58 -16.94
N ALA A 84 14.73 -1.88 -16.65
CA ALA A 84 15.33 -2.86 -17.55
C ALA A 84 14.47 -4.10 -17.69
N VAL A 85 14.27 -4.53 -18.95
CA VAL A 85 13.71 -5.84 -19.29
C VAL A 85 14.85 -6.78 -19.67
N ILE A 86 14.91 -7.94 -19.03
CA ILE A 86 15.94 -8.96 -19.23
C ILE A 86 15.22 -10.27 -19.65
N PRO A 87 15.06 -10.55 -20.95
CA PRO A 87 14.24 -11.68 -21.43
C PRO A 87 14.65 -13.04 -20.86
N ASN A 88 15.95 -13.31 -20.74
CA ASN A 88 16.46 -14.57 -20.16
C ASN A 88 16.57 -14.53 -18.64
N GLY A 89 16.29 -13.38 -18.05
CA GLY A 89 16.50 -13.09 -16.64
C GLY A 89 17.97 -12.93 -16.25
N VAL A 90 18.16 -12.41 -15.06
CA VAL A 90 19.44 -12.29 -14.37
C VAL A 90 19.31 -12.95 -13.01
N GLU A 91 20.35 -13.67 -12.59
CA GLU A 91 20.42 -14.22 -11.24
C GLU A 91 20.43 -13.07 -10.22
N TRP A 92 19.62 -13.22 -9.17
CA TRP A 92 19.48 -12.21 -8.13
C TRP A 92 19.55 -12.86 -6.76
N ASP A 93 20.54 -12.46 -5.96
CA ASP A 93 20.79 -12.97 -4.60
C ASP A 93 20.90 -14.50 -4.52
N SER A 94 21.62 -15.09 -5.47
CA SER A 94 21.89 -16.53 -5.55
C SER A 94 20.67 -17.44 -5.73
N ASP A 95 19.51 -16.88 -6.12
CA ASP A 95 18.35 -17.65 -6.56
C ASP A 95 18.38 -17.84 -8.08
N THR A 96 18.78 -19.04 -8.50
CA THR A 96 18.85 -19.45 -9.91
C THR A 96 17.51 -19.93 -10.47
N ASP A 97 16.60 -20.36 -9.60
CA ASP A 97 15.34 -21.00 -9.99
C ASP A 97 14.29 -19.96 -10.45
N HIS A 98 14.45 -18.72 -9.99
CA HIS A 98 13.48 -17.65 -10.23
C HIS A 98 14.17 -16.34 -10.66
N PRO A 99 14.80 -16.32 -11.85
CA PRO A 99 15.62 -15.19 -12.29
C PRO A 99 14.79 -13.92 -12.49
N VAL A 100 15.39 -12.77 -12.17
CA VAL A 100 14.76 -11.45 -12.31
C VAL A 100 14.76 -11.06 -13.78
N ARG A 101 13.59 -10.78 -14.35
CA ARG A 101 13.40 -10.38 -15.76
C ARG A 101 13.00 -8.92 -15.93
N LEU A 102 12.67 -8.24 -14.84
CA LEU A 102 12.30 -6.84 -14.81
C LEU A 102 12.94 -6.18 -13.59
N VAL A 103 13.63 -5.08 -13.84
CA VAL A 103 14.25 -4.27 -12.79
C VAL A 103 13.76 -2.84 -12.92
N PHE A 104 13.33 -2.23 -11.82
CA PHE A 104 13.13 -0.79 -11.72
C PHE A 104 14.12 -0.20 -10.71
N LEU A 105 15.02 0.67 -11.16
CA LEU A 105 15.86 1.45 -10.26
C LEU A 105 15.13 2.75 -9.90
N LEU A 106 14.87 2.99 -8.61
CA LEU A 106 14.29 4.23 -8.10
C LEU A 106 15.28 4.95 -7.18
N VAL A 107 15.63 6.20 -7.49
CA VAL A 107 16.57 7.00 -6.68
C VAL A 107 16.04 8.41 -6.51
N GLY A 108 16.31 9.07 -5.39
CA GLY A 108 15.82 10.43 -5.18
C GLY A 108 15.96 10.94 -3.76
N GLY A 109 15.30 12.06 -3.48
CA GLY A 109 15.24 12.66 -2.14
C GLY A 109 14.51 11.78 -1.11
N GLN A 110 14.54 12.19 0.15
CA GLN A 110 13.87 11.45 1.22
C GLN A 110 12.34 11.62 1.18
N GLU A 111 11.85 12.79 0.74
CA GLU A 111 10.42 13.09 0.62
C GLU A 111 9.80 12.33 -0.57
N ASP A 112 8.60 11.76 -0.35
CA ASP A 112 7.81 10.94 -1.29
C ASP A 112 8.46 9.68 -1.90
N HIS A 113 9.75 9.41 -1.66
CA HIS A 113 10.47 8.26 -2.22
C HIS A 113 9.84 6.92 -1.84
N LEU A 114 9.62 6.69 -0.54
CA LEU A 114 9.00 5.47 -0.04
C LEU A 114 7.56 5.31 -0.52
N LYS A 115 6.83 6.42 -0.69
CA LYS A 115 5.47 6.42 -1.23
C LYS A 115 5.47 6.00 -2.70
N LEU A 116 6.35 6.54 -3.53
CA LEU A 116 6.50 6.13 -4.94
C LEU A 116 6.88 4.66 -5.07
N LEU A 117 7.79 4.20 -4.20
CA LEU A 117 8.20 2.81 -4.15
C LEU A 117 7.03 1.89 -3.79
N SER A 118 6.24 2.29 -2.79
CA SER A 118 4.97 1.63 -2.42
C SER A 118 4.02 1.51 -3.61
N GLU A 119 3.83 2.60 -4.33
CA GLU A 119 2.92 2.63 -5.48
C GLU A 119 3.41 1.75 -6.64
N LEU A 120 4.72 1.72 -6.89
CA LEU A 120 5.35 0.88 -7.92
C LEU A 120 5.26 -0.61 -7.56
N ALA A 121 5.60 -0.99 -6.32
CA ALA A 121 5.53 -2.39 -5.91
C ALA A 121 4.08 -2.90 -5.94
N ALA A 122 3.13 -2.14 -5.37
CA ALA A 122 1.72 -2.48 -5.42
C ALA A 122 1.20 -2.59 -6.85
N ALA A 123 1.74 -1.75 -7.74
CA ALA A 123 1.45 -1.82 -9.15
C ALA A 123 1.92 -3.12 -9.81
N LEU A 124 3.05 -3.66 -9.40
CA LEU A 124 3.67 -4.82 -10.02
C LEU A 124 3.20 -6.16 -9.42
N GLN A 125 2.33 -6.12 -8.41
CA GLN A 125 1.58 -7.27 -7.90
C GLN A 125 0.55 -7.81 -8.90
N ASP A 126 0.16 -7.02 -9.91
CA ASP A 126 -0.67 -7.50 -11.02
C ASP A 126 0.20 -8.33 -11.97
N GLU A 127 0.05 -9.66 -11.91
CA GLU A 127 0.77 -10.62 -12.76
C GLU A 127 0.61 -10.33 -14.26
N THR A 128 -0.58 -9.89 -14.69
CA THR A 128 -0.82 -9.57 -16.11
C THR A 128 -0.02 -8.35 -16.52
N PHE A 129 0.03 -7.34 -15.66
CA PHE A 129 0.82 -6.14 -15.89
C PHE A 129 2.33 -6.44 -15.91
N LEU A 130 2.80 -7.24 -14.95
CA LEU A 130 4.19 -7.69 -14.87
C LEU A 130 4.62 -8.48 -16.11
N LEU A 131 3.78 -9.41 -16.59
CA LEU A 131 4.01 -10.18 -17.81
C LEU A 131 4.06 -9.30 -19.06
N ARG A 132 3.19 -8.29 -19.16
CA ARG A 132 3.20 -7.34 -20.28
C ARG A 132 4.45 -6.48 -20.31
N LEU A 133 4.96 -6.07 -19.15
CA LEU A 133 6.21 -5.32 -19.06
C LEU A 133 7.43 -6.17 -19.44
N THR A 134 7.49 -7.40 -18.93
CA THR A 134 8.61 -8.34 -19.18
C THR A 134 8.68 -8.83 -20.63
N THR A 135 7.59 -8.72 -21.39
CA THR A 135 7.52 -9.10 -22.81
C THR A 135 7.74 -7.93 -23.77
N ALA A 136 7.97 -6.72 -23.26
CA ALA A 136 8.20 -5.55 -24.10
C ALA A 136 9.51 -5.68 -24.89
N THR A 137 9.44 -5.50 -26.21
CA THR A 137 10.58 -5.64 -27.13
C THR A 137 11.27 -4.31 -27.48
N SER A 138 10.74 -3.19 -27.00
CA SER A 138 11.33 -1.86 -27.20
C SER A 138 10.94 -0.90 -26.06
N PRO A 139 11.72 0.17 -25.82
CA PRO A 139 11.34 1.21 -24.86
C PRO A 139 9.95 1.81 -25.12
N LYS A 140 9.60 2.02 -26.40
CA LYS A 140 8.26 2.50 -26.78
C LYS A 140 7.16 1.50 -26.44
N ALA A 141 7.38 0.20 -26.71
CA ALA A 141 6.45 -0.85 -26.33
C ALA A 141 6.29 -0.93 -24.81
N PHE A 142 7.38 -0.82 -24.05
CA PHE A 142 7.37 -0.80 -22.59
C PHE A 142 6.55 0.38 -22.05
N LEU A 143 6.79 1.61 -22.54
CA LEU A 143 5.98 2.78 -22.19
C LEU A 143 4.51 2.63 -22.57
N SER A 144 4.21 1.96 -23.69
CA SER A 144 2.83 1.69 -24.11
C SER A 144 2.07 0.79 -23.15
N VAL A 145 2.76 -0.07 -22.39
CA VAL A 145 2.14 -0.91 -21.34
C VAL A 145 1.63 -0.04 -20.18
N PHE A 146 2.35 1.03 -19.83
CA PHE A 146 1.87 2.00 -18.83
C PHE A 146 0.73 2.88 -19.34
N ARG A 147 0.65 3.12 -20.66
CA ARG A 147 -0.49 3.81 -21.30
C ARG A 147 -1.71 2.91 -21.37
N ARG A 148 -1.51 1.65 -21.74
CA ARG A 148 -2.51 0.57 -21.71
C ARG A 148 -2.64 -0.07 -20.33
N ARG A 149 -2.28 0.63 -19.26
CA ARG A 149 -2.63 0.21 -17.90
C ARG A 149 -4.01 0.76 -17.51
N ASP A 150 -4.41 1.82 -18.21
CA ASP A 150 -5.77 2.33 -18.30
C ASP A 150 -6.66 1.41 -19.19
N GLU A 151 -6.08 0.36 -19.76
CA GLU A 151 -6.76 -0.67 -20.54
C GLU A 151 -6.33 -2.06 -20.04
N GLY A 152 -7.10 -2.66 -19.14
CA GLY A 152 -6.95 -4.07 -18.77
C GLY A 152 -6.99 -5.00 -20.00
N PRO A 153 -6.81 -6.32 -19.84
CA PRO A 153 -7.02 -7.24 -20.97
C PRO A 153 -8.37 -6.93 -21.61
N VAL A 154 -8.37 -6.58 -22.91
CA VAL A 154 -9.60 -6.38 -23.67
C VAL A 154 -10.25 -7.76 -23.80
N HIS A 155 -11.01 -8.13 -22.78
CA HIS A 155 -11.96 -9.22 -22.90
C HIS A 155 -12.94 -8.82 -24.02
N PRO A 156 -13.35 -9.75 -24.90
CA PRO A 156 -14.26 -9.46 -26.02
C PRO A 156 -15.69 -8.97 -25.64
N PHE A 157 -15.90 -8.48 -24.41
CA PHE A 157 -17.20 -8.22 -23.79
C PHE A 157 -17.40 -6.74 -23.33
N VAL A 158 -16.49 -5.81 -23.66
CA VAL A 158 -16.42 -4.43 -23.11
C VAL A 158 -17.74 -3.63 -23.16
N HIS A 159 -18.55 -3.76 -24.22
CA HIS A 159 -19.79 -2.96 -24.32
C HIS A 159 -20.86 -3.30 -23.26
N ARG A 160 -21.01 -4.56 -22.86
CA ARG A 160 -22.03 -4.94 -21.84
C ARG A 160 -21.68 -4.42 -20.44
N HIS A 161 -20.40 -4.17 -20.17
CA HIS A 161 -19.90 -3.78 -18.86
C HIS A 161 -20.02 -2.27 -18.59
N ARG A 162 -19.95 -1.43 -19.62
CA ARG A 162 -20.25 0.01 -19.50
C ARG A 162 -21.74 0.26 -19.26
N ASP A 163 -22.62 -0.42 -19.99
CA ASP A 163 -24.07 -0.29 -19.78
C ASP A 163 -24.47 -0.75 -18.37
N LEU A 164 -23.90 -1.86 -17.89
CA LEU A 164 -24.10 -2.34 -16.52
C LEU A 164 -23.61 -1.33 -15.48
N SER A 165 -22.39 -0.80 -15.66
CA SER A 165 -21.81 0.17 -14.73
C SER A 165 -22.63 1.46 -14.69
N ALA A 166 -23.11 1.93 -15.84
CA ALA A 166 -24.00 3.07 -15.95
C ALA A 166 -25.32 2.81 -15.20
N ALA A 167 -25.96 1.67 -15.42
CA ALA A 167 -27.20 1.30 -14.76
C ALA A 167 -27.04 1.22 -13.23
N ILE A 168 -25.95 0.62 -12.74
CA ILE A 168 -25.64 0.52 -11.32
C ILE A 168 -25.38 1.91 -10.73
N PHE A 169 -24.60 2.73 -11.41
CA PHE A 169 -24.32 4.08 -10.96
C PHE A 169 -25.57 4.95 -10.92
N GLU A 170 -26.48 4.81 -11.89
CA GLU A 170 -27.80 5.46 -11.85
C GLU A 170 -28.62 5.02 -10.65
N GLN A 171 -28.63 3.72 -10.30
CA GLN A 171 -29.32 3.28 -9.08
C GLN A 171 -28.65 3.83 -7.82
N ALA A 172 -27.32 3.98 -7.80
CA ALA A 172 -26.61 4.59 -6.69
C ALA A 172 -26.97 6.08 -6.53
N LEU A 173 -27.11 6.82 -7.64
CA LEU A 173 -27.58 8.20 -7.63
C LEU A 173 -29.03 8.30 -7.14
N ARG A 174 -29.92 7.41 -7.60
CA ARG A 174 -31.31 7.36 -7.09
C ARG A 174 -31.36 7.07 -5.60
N LEU A 175 -30.50 6.17 -5.11
CA LEU A 175 -30.40 5.86 -3.69
C LEU A 175 -29.90 7.07 -2.89
N ARG A 176 -28.89 7.80 -3.41
CA ARG A 176 -28.42 9.06 -2.81
C ARG A 176 -29.56 10.08 -2.75
N ASP A 177 -30.28 10.29 -3.84
CA ASP A 177 -31.32 11.31 -3.94
C ASP A 177 -32.57 10.98 -3.11
N ALA A 178 -32.81 9.68 -2.85
CA ALA A 178 -33.91 9.22 -2.01
C ALA A 178 -33.63 9.34 -0.51
N VAL A 179 -32.37 9.57 -0.10
CA VAL A 179 -31.99 9.63 1.31
C VAL A 179 -31.37 10.98 1.65
N ASP A 180 -32.03 11.71 2.55
CA ASP A 180 -31.60 13.06 2.93
C ASP A 180 -30.18 13.07 3.51
N GLY A 181 -29.40 14.06 3.10
CA GLY A 181 -27.99 14.21 3.48
C GLY A 181 -27.04 13.13 2.96
N ALA A 182 -27.51 12.14 2.16
CA ALA A 182 -26.64 11.11 1.65
C ALA A 182 -25.64 11.67 0.61
N ARG A 183 -24.38 11.29 0.75
CA ARG A 183 -23.31 11.59 -0.22
C ARG A 183 -23.00 10.33 -1.02
N ILE A 184 -22.47 10.49 -2.23
CA ILE A 184 -22.08 9.35 -3.08
C ILE A 184 -20.57 9.33 -3.29
N ILE A 185 -20.00 8.12 -3.16
CA ILE A 185 -18.61 7.83 -3.47
C ILE A 185 -18.56 6.85 -4.65
N LEU A 186 -17.79 7.21 -5.68
CA LEU A 186 -17.44 6.34 -6.79
C LEU A 186 -16.03 5.79 -6.59
N HIS A 187 -15.93 4.45 -6.54
CA HIS A 187 -14.65 3.74 -6.47
C HIS A 187 -14.11 3.48 -7.87
N ALA A 188 -13.28 4.40 -8.35
CA ALA A 188 -12.85 4.48 -9.75
C ALA A 188 -11.96 3.30 -10.19
N ASP A 189 -11.24 2.68 -9.26
CA ASP A 189 -10.34 1.54 -9.56
C ASP A 189 -11.07 0.35 -10.19
N ALA A 190 -12.39 0.23 -9.99
CA ALA A 190 -13.18 -0.83 -10.60
C ALA A 190 -13.35 -0.63 -12.12
N LEU A 191 -13.42 0.62 -12.59
CA LEU A 191 -13.70 0.98 -13.97
C LEU A 191 -12.45 1.01 -14.83
N GLY A 192 -11.34 1.55 -14.32
CA GLY A 192 -10.05 1.55 -15.01
C GLY A 192 -9.92 2.50 -16.21
N ASP A 193 -10.99 3.20 -16.59
CA ASP A 193 -11.06 4.10 -17.74
C ASP A 193 -11.50 5.52 -17.33
N GLY A 194 -10.56 6.47 -17.39
CA GLY A 194 -10.78 7.87 -16.96
C GLY A 194 -11.79 8.64 -17.82
N GLU A 195 -11.84 8.40 -19.13
CA GLU A 195 -12.79 9.07 -20.03
C GLU A 195 -14.22 8.62 -19.72
N TYR A 196 -14.40 7.30 -19.57
CA TYR A 196 -15.68 6.73 -19.19
C TYR A 196 -16.13 7.20 -17.79
N ILE A 197 -15.20 7.36 -16.85
CA ILE A 197 -15.52 7.92 -15.53
C ILE A 197 -16.00 9.37 -15.66
N ASP A 198 -15.33 10.23 -16.44
CA ASP A 198 -15.76 11.62 -16.69
C ASP A 198 -17.17 11.65 -17.27
N GLU A 199 -17.46 10.81 -18.28
CA GLU A 199 -18.81 10.66 -18.84
C GLU A 199 -19.84 10.26 -17.78
N LEU A 200 -19.50 9.27 -16.95
CA LEU A 200 -20.39 8.72 -15.94
C LEU A 200 -20.77 9.74 -14.86
N ILE A 201 -19.84 10.61 -14.46
CA ILE A 201 -20.04 11.57 -13.36
C ILE A 201 -20.28 13.01 -13.83
N ARG A 202 -20.22 13.31 -15.13
CA ARG A 202 -20.36 14.67 -15.66
C ARG A 202 -21.61 15.37 -15.11
N GLY A 203 -21.40 16.55 -14.52
CA GLY A 203 -22.47 17.37 -13.96
C GLY A 203 -23.10 16.83 -12.67
N LYS A 204 -22.54 15.79 -12.05
CA LYS A 204 -23.04 15.17 -10.82
C LYS A 204 -22.10 15.48 -9.65
N ASN A 205 -22.67 15.73 -8.47
CA ASN A 205 -21.89 15.87 -7.24
C ASN A 205 -21.55 14.48 -6.69
N VAL A 206 -20.31 14.03 -6.96
CA VAL A 206 -19.82 12.68 -6.66
C VAL A 206 -18.41 12.80 -6.13
N LEU A 207 -18.13 12.16 -4.98
CA LEU A 207 -16.76 12.02 -4.49
C LEU A 207 -16.10 10.85 -5.22
N VAL A 208 -14.97 11.10 -5.87
CA VAL A 208 -14.23 10.04 -6.58
C VAL A 208 -13.05 9.59 -5.74
N VAL A 209 -12.93 8.29 -5.53
CA VAL A 209 -11.79 7.67 -4.84
C VAL A 209 -11.08 6.70 -5.77
N SER A 210 -9.76 6.67 -5.69
CA SER A 210 -8.92 5.80 -6.51
C SER A 210 -7.64 5.45 -5.75
N GLY A 211 -7.13 4.24 -5.89
CA GLY A 211 -5.77 3.91 -5.49
C GLY A 211 -4.74 4.50 -6.44
N GLY A 212 -5.11 4.82 -7.69
CA GLY A 212 -4.20 5.32 -8.73
C GLY A 212 -4.47 6.76 -9.17
N GLU A 213 -3.48 7.65 -9.01
CA GLU A 213 -3.42 8.97 -9.67
C GLU A 213 -3.46 8.90 -11.19
N THR A 214 -3.12 7.73 -11.69
CA THR A 214 -2.68 7.47 -13.05
C THR A 214 -3.83 7.38 -14.03
N LEU A 215 -5.00 7.09 -13.47
CA LEU A 215 -6.30 6.91 -14.10
C LEU A 215 -6.88 8.23 -14.63
N PHE A 216 -6.41 9.36 -14.10
CA PHE A 216 -7.00 10.67 -14.36
C PHE A 216 -6.01 11.57 -15.11
N ASP A 217 -6.50 12.25 -16.15
CA ASP A 217 -5.74 13.31 -16.79
C ASP A 217 -5.77 14.61 -15.97
N ALA A 218 -5.00 15.61 -16.38
CA ALA A 218 -4.92 16.90 -15.67
C ALA A 218 -6.28 17.61 -15.56
N SER A 219 -7.12 17.50 -16.60
CA SER A 219 -8.43 18.14 -16.63
C SER A 219 -9.41 17.51 -15.64
N PHE A 220 -9.35 16.18 -15.50
CA PHE A 220 -10.13 15.43 -14.52
C PHE A 220 -9.69 15.77 -13.11
N LEU A 221 -8.38 15.79 -12.86
CA LEU A 221 -7.80 16.13 -11.56
C LEU A 221 -8.22 17.53 -11.11
N GLU A 222 -8.20 18.51 -12.02
CA GLU A 222 -8.63 19.88 -11.73
C GLU A 222 -10.15 19.96 -11.45
N ARG A 223 -10.96 19.26 -12.25
CA ARG A 223 -12.43 19.31 -12.18
C ARG A 223 -13.00 18.59 -10.97
N TYR A 224 -12.58 17.36 -10.70
CA TYR A 224 -13.21 16.49 -9.71
C TYR A 224 -12.38 16.30 -8.45
N ARG A 225 -11.08 16.64 -8.48
CA ARG A 225 -10.15 16.50 -7.35
C ARG A 225 -10.30 15.13 -6.65
N PRO A 226 -10.13 14.02 -7.40
CA PRO A 226 -10.31 12.68 -6.84
C PRO A 226 -9.36 12.44 -5.68
N ILE A 227 -9.81 11.70 -4.69
CA ILE A 227 -9.00 11.39 -3.52
C ILE A 227 -8.23 10.11 -3.78
N ILE A 228 -6.91 10.25 -3.72
CA ILE A 228 -5.99 9.15 -3.98
C ILE A 228 -5.69 8.42 -2.67
N MET A 229 -6.02 7.14 -2.64
CA MET A 229 -5.80 6.27 -1.49
C MET A 229 -4.32 5.86 -1.45
N PRO A 230 -3.65 5.96 -0.29
CA PRO A 230 -2.24 5.59 -0.13
C PRO A 230 -2.03 4.07 -0.01
N PHE A 231 -3.06 3.28 -0.34
CA PHE A 231 -3.07 1.82 -0.22
C PHE A 231 -3.80 1.21 -1.42
N ARG A 232 -3.34 0.02 -1.82
CA ARG A 232 -3.88 -0.76 -2.96
C ARG A 232 -3.89 -2.24 -2.61
N GLY A 233 -4.55 -3.06 -3.42
CA GLY A 233 -4.60 -4.52 -3.20
C GLY A 233 -5.49 -4.94 -2.04
N ILE A 234 -6.37 -4.05 -1.58
CA ILE A 234 -7.34 -4.36 -0.53
C ILE A 234 -8.40 -5.32 -1.07
N ARG A 235 -8.67 -6.40 -0.33
CA ARG A 235 -9.73 -7.36 -0.68
C ARG A 235 -11.07 -6.66 -0.75
N ARG A 236 -11.92 -7.08 -1.70
CA ARG A 236 -13.27 -6.51 -1.91
C ARG A 236 -14.10 -6.43 -0.63
N SER A 237 -13.99 -7.43 0.25
CA SER A 237 -14.74 -7.48 1.52
C SER A 237 -14.44 -6.31 2.46
N ILE A 238 -13.23 -5.75 2.41
CA ILE A 238 -12.75 -4.70 3.32
C ILE A 238 -12.46 -3.37 2.61
N HIS A 239 -12.47 -3.34 1.27
CA HIS A 239 -12.14 -2.17 0.44
C HIS A 239 -12.94 -0.91 0.81
N VAL A 240 -14.27 -1.02 0.86
CA VAL A 240 -15.12 0.13 1.20
C VAL A 240 -14.81 0.64 2.61
N GLN A 241 -14.62 -0.26 3.56
CA GLN A 241 -14.36 0.10 4.96
C GLN A 241 -13.06 0.88 5.15
N PHE A 242 -11.97 0.46 4.50
CA PHE A 242 -10.69 1.18 4.56
C PHE A 242 -10.76 2.57 3.92
N ILE A 243 -11.47 2.70 2.80
CA ILE A 243 -11.65 3.99 2.14
C ILE A 243 -12.43 4.94 3.02
N LEU A 244 -13.55 4.49 3.58
CA LEU A 244 -14.34 5.32 4.50
C LEU A 244 -13.52 5.75 5.72
N LEU A 245 -12.71 4.84 6.28
CA LEU A 245 -11.81 5.14 7.38
C LEU A 245 -10.76 6.19 7.02
N TYR A 246 -10.18 6.08 5.82
CA TYR A 246 -9.20 7.05 5.31
C TYR A 246 -9.83 8.44 5.11
N LEU A 247 -11.01 8.49 4.49
CA LEU A 247 -11.71 9.73 4.22
C LEU A 247 -12.17 10.43 5.49
N LEU A 248 -12.63 9.65 6.49
CA LEU A 248 -12.99 10.17 7.80
C LEU A 248 -11.76 10.75 8.51
N GLY A 249 -10.63 10.04 8.48
CA GLY A 249 -9.36 10.53 9.07
C GLY A 249 -8.84 11.81 8.40
N ARG A 250 -9.14 12.03 7.12
CA ARG A 250 -8.83 13.27 6.38
C ARG A 250 -9.84 14.40 6.63
N GLY A 251 -10.93 14.16 7.36
CA GLY A 251 -12.02 15.11 7.56
C GLY A 251 -12.83 15.39 6.29
N VAL A 252 -12.73 14.53 5.27
CA VAL A 252 -13.48 14.69 4.00
C VAL A 252 -14.94 14.29 4.18
N ILE A 253 -15.16 13.28 5.02
CA ILE A 253 -16.48 12.80 5.46
C ILE A 253 -16.54 12.87 6.99
N GLY A 254 -17.73 13.12 7.52
CA GLY A 254 -17.99 13.16 8.96
C GLY A 254 -18.55 11.85 9.49
N GLU A 255 -18.49 11.64 10.81
CA GLU A 255 -18.99 10.41 11.45
C GLU A 255 -20.51 10.20 11.28
N ASP A 256 -21.27 11.29 11.17
CA ASP A 256 -22.72 11.26 10.94
C ASP A 256 -23.08 11.19 9.45
N ASP A 257 -22.10 11.19 8.53
CA ASP A 257 -22.36 11.08 7.10
C ASP A 257 -22.96 9.72 6.74
N LEU A 258 -23.95 9.76 5.84
CA LEU A 258 -24.49 8.59 5.16
C LEU A 258 -23.93 8.52 3.74
N ILE A 259 -23.26 7.42 3.42
CA ILE A 259 -22.50 7.29 2.19
C ILE A 259 -23.05 6.18 1.31
N VAL A 260 -23.42 6.52 0.08
CA VAL A 260 -23.70 5.55 -0.99
C VAL A 260 -22.40 5.27 -1.74
N ASN A 261 -21.89 4.06 -1.64
CA ASN A 261 -20.68 3.61 -2.31
C ASN A 261 -21.07 2.85 -3.58
N ALA A 262 -20.67 3.36 -4.74
CA ALA A 262 -20.72 2.63 -6.01
C ALA A 262 -19.33 2.04 -6.29
N TYR A 263 -19.23 0.71 -6.25
CA TYR A 263 -17.93 0.03 -6.30
C TYR A 263 -17.98 -1.30 -7.05
N GLY A 264 -16.80 -1.85 -7.29
CA GLY A 264 -16.56 -3.16 -7.89
C GLY A 264 -15.21 -3.69 -7.47
N LYS A 265 -14.81 -4.86 -7.99
CA LYS A 265 -13.45 -5.36 -7.77
C LYS A 265 -12.46 -4.44 -8.53
N PRO A 266 -11.41 -3.90 -7.90
CA PRO A 266 -10.38 -3.14 -8.61
C PRO A 266 -9.84 -3.91 -9.81
N GLY A 267 -9.73 -3.25 -10.97
CA GLY A 267 -9.29 -3.83 -12.23
C GLY A 267 -10.29 -4.75 -12.94
N SER A 268 -11.53 -4.87 -12.45
CA SER A 268 -12.55 -5.71 -13.11
C SER A 268 -13.14 -5.09 -14.38
N GLY A 269 -13.02 -3.77 -14.56
CA GLY A 269 -13.55 -3.02 -15.71
C GLY A 269 -15.03 -2.64 -15.57
N PHE A 270 -15.67 -2.88 -14.43
CA PHE A 270 -17.08 -2.53 -14.21
C PHE A 270 -17.43 -2.33 -12.72
N LEU A 271 -18.47 -1.53 -12.48
CA LEU A 271 -19.17 -1.51 -11.20
C LEU A 271 -20.14 -2.68 -11.15
N ASP A 272 -20.30 -3.29 -9.98
CA ASP A 272 -21.24 -4.39 -9.76
C ASP A 272 -22.01 -4.28 -8.43
N SER A 273 -21.68 -3.29 -7.59
CA SER A 273 -22.15 -3.19 -6.22
C SER A 273 -22.51 -1.76 -5.83
N ILE A 274 -23.56 -1.65 -5.02
CA ILE A 274 -23.95 -0.42 -4.33
C ILE A 274 -24.05 -0.74 -2.84
N ARG A 275 -23.43 0.06 -1.97
CA ARG A 275 -23.53 -0.09 -0.52
C ARG A 275 -23.84 1.23 0.15
N LEU A 276 -24.91 1.25 0.94
CA LEU A 276 -25.20 2.35 1.86
C LEU A 276 -24.47 2.12 3.18
N SER A 277 -23.65 3.09 3.60
CA SER A 277 -22.82 3.02 4.79
C SER A 277 -23.12 4.18 5.72
N HIS A 278 -23.53 3.86 6.95
CA HIS A 278 -23.68 4.83 8.03
C HIS A 278 -22.46 4.75 8.93
N LEU A 279 -21.53 5.70 8.85
CA LEU A 279 -20.20 5.54 9.43
C LEU A 279 -20.22 5.29 10.93
N LYS A 280 -20.99 6.09 11.68
CA LYS A 280 -21.21 5.91 13.13
C LYS A 280 -21.69 4.51 13.53
N ARG A 281 -22.58 3.90 12.74
CA ARG A 281 -23.19 2.59 13.03
C ARG A 281 -22.32 1.43 12.55
N GLU A 282 -21.71 1.58 11.38
CA GLU A 282 -20.96 0.49 10.75
C GLU A 282 -19.56 0.36 11.30
N LEU A 283 -18.91 1.49 11.57
CA LEU A 283 -17.50 1.47 11.92
C LEU A 283 -17.30 1.40 13.45
N ASN A 284 -18.35 1.57 14.26
CA ASN A 284 -18.26 1.64 15.75
C ASN A 284 -17.06 2.48 16.21
N LEU A 285 -16.76 3.55 15.45
CA LEU A 285 -15.51 4.25 15.59
C LEU A 285 -15.56 5.10 16.86
N PRO A 286 -14.58 4.99 17.75
CA PRO A 286 -14.42 5.91 18.85
C PRO A 286 -14.05 7.33 18.38
N PHE A 287 -13.82 7.56 17.08
CA PHE A 287 -13.36 8.83 16.52
C PHE A 287 -14.32 10.01 16.70
N SER A 288 -15.48 9.80 17.32
CA SER A 288 -16.26 10.89 17.90
C SER A 288 -15.42 11.65 18.93
N SER A 289 -15.62 12.95 18.99
CA SER A 289 -14.91 13.92 19.84
C SER A 289 -14.98 13.65 21.37
N GLN A 290 -15.53 12.50 21.80
CA GLN A 290 -15.67 12.10 23.20
C GLN A 290 -15.02 10.76 23.57
N SER A 291 -14.31 10.04 22.68
CA SER A 291 -13.65 8.78 23.06
C SER A 291 -12.30 8.56 22.36
N GLY A 292 -11.27 9.30 22.80
CA GLY A 292 -9.88 9.05 22.42
C GLY A 292 -9.56 9.50 20.99
N ALA A 293 -8.89 10.65 20.86
CA ALA A 293 -8.38 11.11 19.58
C ALA A 293 -7.44 10.06 18.97
N PHE A 294 -7.48 9.90 17.65
CA PHE A 294 -6.44 9.18 16.91
C PHE A 294 -5.06 9.70 17.34
N PRO A 295 -4.04 8.83 17.51
CA PRO A 295 -2.73 9.30 17.97
C PRO A 295 -2.26 10.44 17.07
N THR A 296 -1.95 11.60 17.65
CA THR A 296 -1.61 12.81 16.89
C THR A 296 -0.32 12.67 16.10
N ASP A 297 0.53 11.73 16.50
CA ASP A 297 1.79 11.39 15.86
C ASP A 297 1.66 10.29 14.80
N LEU A 298 0.48 9.67 14.65
CA LEU A 298 0.27 8.57 13.71
C LEU A 298 -0.16 9.09 12.34
N GLU A 299 0.65 8.78 11.32
CA GLU A 299 0.24 9.02 9.94
C GLU A 299 -0.80 7.98 9.49
N LEU A 300 -1.81 8.45 8.76
CA LEU A 300 -2.90 7.59 8.28
C LEU A 300 -2.42 6.58 7.22
N SER A 301 -1.40 6.93 6.44
CA SER A 301 -0.66 6.03 5.54
C SER A 301 -0.08 4.84 6.30
N THR A 302 0.59 5.10 7.42
CA THR A 302 1.15 4.07 8.30
C THR A 302 0.07 3.16 8.84
N PHE A 303 -0.99 3.73 9.44
CA PHE A 303 -2.10 2.95 9.98
C PHE A 303 -2.74 2.05 8.93
N ALA A 304 -3.02 2.60 7.74
CA ALA A 304 -3.62 1.83 6.65
C ALA A 304 -2.70 0.71 6.15
N ARG A 305 -1.38 0.96 6.04
CA ARG A 305 -0.40 -0.06 5.64
C ARG A 305 -0.31 -1.18 6.66
N VAL A 306 -0.28 -0.87 7.96
CA VAL A 306 -0.27 -1.89 9.03
C VAL A 306 -1.55 -2.72 8.98
N LEU A 307 -2.71 -2.07 8.83
CA LEU A 307 -4.00 -2.77 8.77
C LEU A 307 -4.13 -3.63 7.50
N GLN A 308 -3.55 -3.19 6.37
CA GLN A 308 -3.45 -3.99 5.15
C GLN A 308 -2.60 -5.24 5.36
N LEU A 309 -1.39 -5.09 5.90
CA LEU A 309 -0.49 -6.20 6.21
C LEU A 309 -1.14 -7.18 7.19
N ALA A 310 -1.83 -6.66 8.22
CA ALA A 310 -2.58 -7.48 9.16
C ALA A 310 -3.70 -8.27 8.46
N SER A 311 -4.41 -7.65 7.52
CA SER A 311 -5.46 -8.32 6.75
C SER A 311 -4.91 -9.40 5.81
N GLN A 312 -3.74 -9.16 5.19
CA GLN A 312 -3.05 -10.15 4.37
C GLN A 312 -2.59 -11.34 5.22
N LEU A 313 -1.91 -11.09 6.33
CA LEU A 313 -1.47 -12.10 7.29
C LEU A 313 -2.64 -12.93 7.84
N ALA A 314 -3.75 -12.28 8.19
CA ALA A 314 -4.94 -12.97 8.66
C ALA A 314 -5.52 -13.94 7.62
N ALA A 315 -5.50 -13.54 6.35
CA ALA A 315 -6.12 -14.29 5.28
C ALA A 315 -5.23 -15.40 4.69
N GLU A 316 -3.96 -15.10 4.46
CA GLU A 316 -2.98 -15.99 3.82
C GLU A 316 -2.17 -16.78 4.86
N GLY A 317 -2.04 -16.24 6.07
CA GLY A 317 -1.08 -16.75 7.04
C GLY A 317 0.34 -16.63 6.51
N ARG A 318 1.18 -17.58 6.89
CA ARG A 318 2.53 -17.73 6.35
C ARG A 318 2.77 -19.19 6.02
N GLU A 319 3.23 -19.47 4.80
CA GLU A 319 3.38 -20.84 4.27
C GLU A 319 2.06 -21.64 4.38
N GLY A 320 0.93 -20.96 4.23
CA GLY A 320 -0.42 -21.53 4.33
C GLY A 320 -0.91 -21.81 5.76
N LYS A 321 -0.12 -21.50 6.79
CA LYS A 321 -0.50 -21.67 8.20
C LYS A 321 -0.97 -20.34 8.80
N PRO A 322 -2.06 -20.32 9.57
CA PRO A 322 -2.47 -19.11 10.30
C PRO A 322 -1.35 -18.59 11.19
N VAL A 323 -1.23 -17.27 11.29
CA VAL A 323 -0.25 -16.61 12.16
C VAL A 323 -0.97 -15.54 12.97
N GLY A 324 -0.86 -15.61 14.29
CA GLY A 324 -1.28 -14.53 15.18
C GLY A 324 -0.18 -13.48 15.27
N THR A 325 -0.53 -12.21 15.13
CA THR A 325 0.43 -11.09 15.14
C THR A 325 -0.14 -9.91 15.90
N LEU A 326 0.72 -9.11 16.53
CA LEU A 326 0.33 -7.89 17.22
C LEU A 326 1.19 -6.74 16.72
N PHE A 327 0.55 -5.68 16.25
CA PHE A 327 1.18 -4.42 15.90
C PHE A 327 0.75 -3.35 16.91
N VAL A 328 1.69 -2.57 17.42
CA VAL A 328 1.44 -1.35 18.21
C VAL A 328 2.00 -0.17 17.43
N VAL A 329 1.17 0.84 17.19
CA VAL A 329 1.48 1.92 16.25
C VAL A 329 1.21 3.29 16.89
N GLY A 330 2.20 4.18 16.83
CA GLY A 330 2.14 5.52 17.43
C GLY A 330 2.44 5.55 18.93
N ASP A 331 2.45 6.76 19.51
CA ASP A 331 2.76 7.07 20.91
C ASP A 331 3.97 6.30 21.47
N GLN A 332 5.09 6.34 20.74
CA GLN A 332 6.30 5.60 21.12
C GLN A 332 6.72 5.90 22.56
N ALA A 333 6.65 7.17 22.97
CA ALA A 333 7.05 7.60 24.31
C ALA A 333 6.15 7.01 25.40
N GLY A 334 4.84 6.91 25.17
CA GLY A 334 3.89 6.29 26.10
C GLY A 334 3.97 4.76 26.12
N VAL A 335 4.32 4.14 24.99
CA VAL A 335 4.45 2.67 24.88
C VAL A 335 5.73 2.16 25.53
N TYR A 336 6.86 2.86 25.33
CA TYR A 336 8.20 2.38 25.70
C TYR A 336 8.35 1.89 27.17
N PRO A 337 7.80 2.57 28.20
CA PRO A 337 7.91 2.12 29.60
C PRO A 337 7.30 0.74 29.87
N TYR A 338 6.39 0.28 29.01
CA TYR A 338 5.70 -0.99 29.14
C TYR A 338 6.28 -2.09 28.24
N THR A 339 7.35 -1.79 27.50
CA THR A 339 7.98 -2.73 26.58
C THR A 339 9.16 -3.46 27.21
N ARG A 340 9.31 -4.75 26.89
CA ARG A 340 10.53 -5.50 27.15
C ARG A 340 10.86 -6.36 25.95
N GLN A 341 12.05 -6.20 25.39
CA GLN A 341 12.47 -7.01 24.25
C GLN A 341 12.72 -8.47 24.70
N MET A 342 12.03 -9.44 24.09
CA MET A 342 12.13 -10.86 24.49
C MET A 342 13.23 -11.61 23.74
N ILE A 343 13.37 -11.32 22.46
CA ILE A 343 14.35 -11.93 21.56
C ILE A 343 15.26 -10.84 20.98
N VAL A 344 16.35 -11.20 20.33
CA VAL A 344 17.17 -10.20 19.60
C VAL A 344 16.27 -9.45 18.63
N ASN A 345 16.26 -8.12 18.73
CA ASN A 345 15.44 -7.28 17.86
C ASN A 345 16.03 -7.30 16.44
N PRO A 346 15.33 -7.87 15.44
CA PRO A 346 15.87 -7.96 14.09
C PRO A 346 15.93 -6.61 13.36
N PHE A 347 15.26 -5.58 13.87
CA PHE A 347 15.27 -4.22 13.28
C PHE A 347 16.31 -3.29 13.92
N HIS A 348 17.06 -3.78 14.92
CA HIS A 348 18.09 -3.01 15.59
C HIS A 348 19.34 -2.86 14.71
N GLY A 349 19.89 -1.65 14.63
CA GLY A 349 21.12 -1.34 13.86
C GLY A 349 20.89 -0.91 12.41
N TYR A 350 19.66 -1.07 11.88
CA TYR A 350 19.27 -0.58 10.55
C TYR A 350 18.83 0.87 10.59
N ALA A 351 19.05 1.61 9.49
CA ALA A 351 18.58 2.99 9.35
C ALA A 351 17.05 3.04 9.30
N ASP A 352 16.46 4.16 9.69
CA ASP A 352 14.99 4.33 9.72
C ASP A 352 14.33 4.17 8.35
N SER A 353 15.05 4.50 7.27
CA SER A 353 14.61 4.30 5.89
C SER A 353 14.51 2.82 5.51
N ASP A 354 15.39 1.97 6.04
CA ASP A 354 15.52 0.57 5.63
C ASP A 354 14.55 -0.36 6.39
N LYS A 355 13.87 0.20 7.40
CA LYS A 355 12.91 -0.51 8.26
C LYS A 355 11.56 0.20 8.32
N ASN A 356 11.22 0.98 7.30
CA ASN A 356 9.92 1.63 7.23
C ASN A 356 8.87 0.68 6.63
N ILE A 357 7.72 0.53 7.28
CA ILE A 357 6.63 -0.38 6.87
C ILE A 357 5.98 0.00 5.53
N LEU A 358 6.16 1.25 5.10
CA LEU A 358 5.77 1.71 3.79
C LEU A 358 6.66 1.10 2.70
N ASP A 359 7.94 0.78 2.98
CA ASP A 359 8.80 0.06 2.04
C ASP A 359 8.23 -1.35 1.77
N PRO A 360 7.72 -1.66 0.57
CA PRO A 360 7.21 -2.98 0.19
C PRO A 360 8.25 -4.08 0.26
N SER A 361 9.55 -3.77 0.14
CA SER A 361 10.61 -4.79 0.29
C SER A 361 10.68 -5.34 1.71
N ILE A 362 10.16 -4.60 2.70
CA ILE A 362 10.08 -5.07 4.09
C ILE A 362 8.92 -6.04 4.32
N GLU A 363 7.99 -6.17 3.37
CA GLU A 363 6.77 -6.96 3.55
C GLU A 363 7.06 -8.42 3.89
N GLU A 364 7.95 -9.07 3.14
CA GLU A 364 8.32 -10.46 3.42
C GLU A 364 9.07 -10.60 4.74
N THR A 365 9.90 -9.63 5.11
CA THR A 365 10.56 -9.56 6.42
C THR A 365 9.54 -9.47 7.55
N VAL A 366 8.53 -8.60 7.43
CA VAL A 366 7.44 -8.47 8.40
C VAL A 366 6.65 -9.78 8.49
N LYS A 367 6.33 -10.42 7.37
CA LYS A 367 5.63 -11.71 7.36
C LYS A 367 6.45 -12.83 7.99
N GLU A 368 7.77 -12.82 7.80
CA GLU A 368 8.66 -13.82 8.42
C GLU A 368 8.74 -13.62 9.93
N TYR A 369 8.90 -12.37 10.39
CA TYR A 369 8.88 -12.03 11.81
C TYR A 369 7.47 -11.95 12.40
N ALA A 370 6.40 -12.15 11.62
CA ALA A 370 5.07 -12.30 12.18
C ALA A 370 4.92 -13.61 12.96
N LYS A 371 5.76 -14.61 12.67
CA LYS A 371 5.77 -15.94 13.30
C LYS A 371 6.28 -15.94 14.74
N ILE A 372 7.06 -14.93 15.14
CA ILE A 372 7.66 -14.87 16.48
C ILE A 372 6.66 -14.34 17.52
N ASP A 373 6.91 -14.69 18.78
CA ASP A 373 6.13 -14.18 19.89
C ASP A 373 6.48 -12.74 20.23
N GLY A 374 5.46 -11.95 20.54
CA GLY A 374 5.58 -10.53 20.88
C GLY A 374 4.89 -9.61 19.88
N ALA A 375 5.03 -8.32 20.12
CA ALA A 375 4.49 -7.26 19.28
C ALA A 375 5.56 -6.67 18.37
N PHE A 376 5.12 -6.17 17.22
CA PHE A 376 5.83 -5.13 16.48
C PHE A 376 5.54 -3.77 17.13
N ILE A 377 6.57 -2.97 17.34
CA ILE A 377 6.43 -1.56 17.76
C ILE A 377 6.79 -0.68 16.58
N ILE A 378 5.85 0.15 16.16
CA ILE A 378 5.94 0.96 14.93
C ILE A 378 5.70 2.42 15.29
N ARG A 379 6.64 3.29 14.93
CA ARG A 379 6.51 4.74 15.09
C ARG A 379 5.46 5.28 14.11
N GLY A 380 4.85 6.41 14.41
CA GLY A 380 3.74 6.95 13.63
C GLY A 380 4.05 7.27 12.16
N ASP A 381 5.31 7.50 11.82
CA ASP A 381 5.85 7.70 10.46
C ASP A 381 6.15 6.38 9.70
N GLY A 382 5.85 5.24 10.31
CA GLY A 382 6.00 3.93 9.70
C GLY A 382 7.31 3.21 10.00
N THR A 383 8.27 3.83 10.70
CA THR A 383 9.50 3.14 11.08
C THR A 383 9.22 2.02 12.10
N ILE A 384 9.61 0.79 11.74
CA ILE A 384 9.55 -0.37 12.63
C ILE A 384 10.72 -0.29 13.62
N LEU A 385 10.39 -0.11 14.90
CA LEU A 385 11.39 0.03 15.96
C LEU A 385 11.84 -1.35 16.47
N SER A 386 10.89 -2.28 16.60
CA SER A 386 11.18 -3.62 17.07
C SER A 386 10.13 -4.65 16.64
N ALA A 387 10.55 -5.91 16.65
CA ALA A 387 9.66 -7.08 16.61
C ALA A 387 10.04 -8.05 17.73
N GLY A 388 9.06 -8.82 18.20
CA GLY A 388 9.25 -9.74 19.33
C GLY A 388 9.30 -9.04 20.69
N THR A 389 8.60 -7.92 20.81
CA THR A 389 8.55 -7.12 22.04
C THR A 389 7.42 -7.60 22.96
N PHE A 390 7.73 -7.90 24.21
CA PHE A 390 6.74 -8.14 25.25
C PHE A 390 6.10 -6.83 25.68
N LEU A 391 4.78 -6.87 25.93
CA LEU A 391 4.01 -5.76 26.46
C LEU A 391 3.52 -6.11 27.86
N SER A 392 3.90 -5.29 28.82
CA SER A 392 3.56 -5.47 30.24
C SER A 392 2.33 -4.67 30.70
N GLY A 393 1.66 -3.97 29.78
CA GLY A 393 0.41 -3.28 30.07
C GLY A 393 -0.64 -4.29 30.54
N GLN A 394 -0.92 -4.33 31.84
CA GLN A 394 -2.02 -5.11 32.38
C GLN A 394 -3.25 -4.20 32.44
N PRO A 395 -4.35 -4.52 31.73
CA PRO A 395 -5.61 -3.82 31.92
C PRO A 395 -6.08 -4.06 33.37
N THR A 396 -6.78 -3.10 33.94
CA THR A 396 -7.44 -3.31 35.24
C THR A 396 -8.52 -4.40 35.11
N ALA A 397 -8.87 -5.08 36.20
CA ALA A 397 -9.86 -6.18 36.18
C ALA A 397 -11.22 -5.78 35.56
N ASP A 398 -11.58 -4.49 35.65
CA ASP A 398 -12.80 -3.92 35.07
C ASP A 398 -12.71 -3.66 33.56
N GLU A 399 -11.50 -3.57 33.01
CA GLU A 399 -11.26 -3.35 31.57
C GLU A 399 -11.11 -4.67 30.81
N MET A 400 -10.79 -5.77 31.49
CA MET A 400 -10.46 -7.03 30.85
C MET A 400 -11.71 -7.70 30.23
N GLN A 401 -11.79 -7.71 28.90
CA GLN A 401 -12.88 -8.43 28.23
C GLN A 401 -12.61 -9.94 28.26
N SER A 402 -13.56 -10.72 28.80
CA SER A 402 -13.45 -12.18 28.87
C SER A 402 -13.40 -12.80 27.46
N GLY A 403 -12.49 -13.76 27.25
CA GLY A 403 -12.38 -14.52 25.99
C GLY A 403 -11.31 -14.03 25.00
N LEU A 404 -10.49 -13.04 25.38
CA LEU A 404 -9.37 -12.56 24.57
C LEU A 404 -8.13 -13.45 24.74
N GLY A 405 -7.52 -13.88 23.62
CA GLY A 405 -6.22 -14.55 23.63
C GLY A 405 -5.08 -13.60 24.04
N ALA A 406 -3.90 -14.14 24.37
CA ALA A 406 -2.78 -13.37 24.94
C ALA A 406 -2.41 -12.09 24.15
N ARG A 407 -2.38 -12.15 22.81
CA ARG A 407 -2.12 -10.99 21.94
C ARG A 407 -3.22 -9.91 22.02
N HIS A 408 -4.49 -10.31 22.16
CA HIS A 408 -5.59 -9.37 22.28
C HIS A 408 -5.61 -8.74 23.68
N ALA A 409 -5.31 -9.50 24.72
CA ALA A 409 -5.14 -8.97 26.07
C ALA A 409 -3.98 -7.96 26.14
N ALA A 410 -2.85 -8.27 25.48
CA ALA A 410 -1.73 -7.34 25.37
C ALA A 410 -2.08 -6.07 24.57
N ALA A 411 -2.80 -6.20 23.45
CA ALA A 411 -3.31 -5.06 22.67
C ALA A 411 -4.24 -4.17 23.50
N GLN A 412 -5.13 -4.78 24.27
CA GLN A 412 -6.02 -4.07 25.17
C GLN A 412 -5.25 -3.34 26.26
N GLY A 413 -4.35 -4.04 26.96
CA GLY A 413 -3.58 -3.48 28.06
C GLY A 413 -2.66 -2.33 27.66
N ILE A 414 -1.94 -2.47 26.53
CA ILE A 414 -1.03 -1.41 26.08
C ILE A 414 -1.78 -0.15 25.66
N THR A 415 -2.94 -0.30 25.00
CA THR A 415 -3.74 0.84 24.56
C THR A 415 -4.54 1.47 25.70
N ALA A 416 -4.68 0.82 26.85
CA ALA A 416 -5.28 1.40 28.06
C ALA A 416 -4.33 2.38 28.76
N VAL A 417 -3.02 2.14 28.67
CA VAL A 417 -1.97 2.91 29.36
C VAL A 417 -1.17 3.82 28.42
N SER A 418 -1.51 3.86 27.14
CA SER A 418 -0.88 4.72 26.13
C SER A 418 -1.93 5.30 25.17
N LYS A 419 -1.52 6.27 24.36
CA LYS A 419 -2.31 6.83 23.26
C LYS A 419 -2.12 6.07 21.95
N ALA A 420 -1.36 4.97 21.94
CA ALA A 420 -1.11 4.17 20.75
C ALA A 420 -2.38 3.43 20.28
N LEU A 421 -2.35 2.99 19.02
CA LEU A 421 -3.27 1.97 18.51
C LEU A 421 -2.61 0.60 18.54
N ALA A 422 -3.41 -0.44 18.74
CA ALA A 422 -2.94 -1.82 18.60
C ALA A 422 -3.82 -2.60 17.63
N ILE A 423 -3.20 -3.37 16.73
CA ILE A 423 -3.86 -4.21 15.73
C ILE A 423 -3.45 -5.65 16.01
N ALA A 424 -4.40 -6.46 16.47
CA ALA A 424 -4.20 -7.85 16.84
C ALA A 424 -4.84 -8.79 15.81
N ILE A 425 -4.10 -9.79 15.37
CA ILE A 425 -4.59 -10.87 14.51
C ILE A 425 -4.82 -12.11 15.36
N SER A 426 -6.02 -12.67 15.28
CA SER A 426 -6.35 -13.95 15.89
C SER A 426 -5.87 -15.10 15.02
N GLU A 427 -4.98 -15.93 15.54
CA GLU A 427 -4.49 -17.13 14.84
C GLU A 427 -5.62 -18.14 14.54
N SER A 428 -6.54 -18.34 15.49
CA SER A 428 -7.61 -19.33 15.38
C SER A 428 -8.79 -18.85 14.53
N THR A 429 -9.19 -17.58 14.69
CA THR A 429 -10.38 -17.04 13.99
C THR A 429 -10.03 -16.27 12.72
N ARG A 430 -8.76 -15.96 12.49
CA ARG A 430 -8.27 -15.13 11.37
C ARG A 430 -8.92 -13.74 11.31
N LYS A 431 -9.42 -13.26 12.44
CA LYS A 431 -9.98 -11.91 12.58
C LYS A 431 -8.90 -10.90 12.88
N VAL A 432 -9.04 -9.70 12.33
CA VAL A 432 -8.18 -8.56 12.65
C VAL A 432 -8.95 -7.61 13.56
N THR A 433 -8.43 -7.35 14.75
CA THR A 433 -9.06 -6.49 15.75
C THR A 433 -8.20 -5.27 16.01
N VAL A 434 -8.80 -4.09 15.98
CA VAL A 434 -8.13 -2.84 16.36
C VAL A 434 -8.57 -2.44 17.76
N PHE A 435 -7.60 -2.01 18.57
CA PHE A 435 -7.76 -1.53 19.93
C PHE A 435 -7.26 -0.09 20.07
N GLN A 436 -7.97 0.68 20.89
CA GLN A 436 -7.63 2.04 21.30
C GLN A 436 -8.19 2.28 22.70
N SER A 437 -7.45 2.99 23.56
CA SER A 437 -7.93 3.37 24.89
C SER A 437 -8.47 2.17 25.69
N GLY A 438 -7.84 1.01 25.57
CA GLY A 438 -8.24 -0.21 26.29
C GLY A 438 -9.50 -0.90 25.76
N ARG A 439 -10.03 -0.50 24.60
CA ARG A 439 -11.29 -1.03 24.05
C ARG A 439 -11.08 -1.54 22.62
N ARG A 440 -11.88 -2.54 22.24
CA ARG A 440 -12.00 -2.94 20.83
C ARG A 440 -12.80 -1.88 20.08
N VAL A 441 -12.24 -1.41 18.97
CA VAL A 441 -12.80 -0.31 18.18
C VAL A 441 -13.23 -0.75 16.80
N MET A 442 -12.62 -1.82 16.29
CA MET A 442 -12.94 -2.40 14.99
C MET A 442 -12.58 -3.89 14.99
N GLU A 443 -13.35 -4.70 14.27
CA GLU A 443 -13.09 -6.11 14.01
C GLU A 443 -13.41 -6.39 12.53
N LEU A 444 -12.47 -7.02 11.81
CA LEU A 444 -12.53 -7.33 10.37
C LEU A 444 -12.42 -8.83 10.11
#